data_AF-A0A1F3B6B5-F1
#
_entry.id   AF-A0A1F3B6B5-F1
#
_cell.length_a   1.000
_cell.length_b   1.000
_cell.length_c   1.000
_cell.angle_alpha   90.00
_cell.angle_beta   90.00
_cell.angle_gamma   90.00
#
_symmetry.space_group_name_H-M   'P 1'
#
loop_
_entity.id
_entity.type
_entity.pdbx_description
1 polymer ?
#
loop_
_entity_poly.entity_id
_entity_poly.type
_entity_poly.pdbx_seq_one_letter_code
_entity_poly.pdbx_strand_id
1 'polypeptide(L)'
;MAPRFGSECEPPIAWSCPECGLFQLETGGRPFSQEEEAAVASLGPAAPVARRQLSARSPKAASQARELLATFRPDVPVDVEGLAERIGYPVRWRALPRHQRGGIEGGPERRLLVLNRDYPFHNDAERRWAVAEELGHAVLGHSALVASDEPGHARGMLEPGRAAQERDARAFAAELLMPAGSVRRGFEREQSIILRALGSDERAQAVRTVIAGLAREFRVSPQAMRIRLAELELLH
;
A
#
# COMPACT_ATOMS: atom_id res chain seq x y z
N MET A 1 -15.34 28.43 32.80
CA MET A 1 -14.15 27.61 33.12
C MET A 1 -13.86 26.77 31.88
N ALA A 2 -12.82 27.12 31.12
CA ALA A 2 -12.50 26.43 29.88
C ALA A 2 -11.80 25.09 30.20
N PRO A 3 -12.19 23.97 29.57
CA PRO A 3 -11.47 22.72 29.75
C PRO A 3 -10.11 22.84 29.05
N ARG A 4 -9.04 22.77 29.87
CA ARG A 4 -7.67 22.55 29.42
C ARG A 4 -7.51 21.05 29.19
N PHE A 5 -7.27 20.65 27.94
CA PHE A 5 -6.78 19.32 27.64
C PHE A 5 -5.27 19.41 27.44
N GLY A 6 -4.53 18.88 28.42
CA GLY A 6 -3.11 18.64 28.32
C GLY A 6 -2.86 17.37 27.53
N SER A 7 -2.43 17.54 26.29
CA SER A 7 -1.48 16.65 25.61
C SER A 7 -0.87 17.49 24.50
N GLU A 8 0.27 18.09 24.83
CA GLU A 8 1.17 18.66 23.83
C GLU A 8 1.65 17.51 22.95
N CYS A 9 1.52 17.71 21.63
CA CYS A 9 2.23 17.07 20.54
C CYS A 9 2.92 15.74 20.89
N GLU A 10 2.33 14.61 20.50
CA GLU A 10 3.13 13.41 20.28
C GLU A 10 4.16 13.74 19.18
N PRO A 11 5.47 13.56 19.43
CA PRO A 11 6.50 13.99 18.51
C PRO A 11 6.34 13.28 17.16
N PRO A 12 6.66 13.95 16.03
CA PRO A 12 6.58 13.31 14.72
C PRO A 12 7.45 12.06 14.70
N ILE A 13 6.85 10.92 14.32
CA ILE A 13 7.59 9.67 14.14
C ILE A 13 8.33 9.78 12.81
N ALA A 14 9.62 10.08 12.89
CA ALA A 14 10.51 10.06 11.75
C ALA A 14 10.95 8.62 11.48
N TRP A 15 10.70 8.12 10.28
CA TRP A 15 11.26 6.84 9.84
C TRP A 15 12.15 7.06 8.62
N SER A 16 13.40 6.63 8.74
CA SER A 16 14.29 6.50 7.59
C SER A 16 14.10 5.10 7.02
N CYS A 17 13.80 5.02 5.72
CA CYS A 17 13.85 3.74 5.03
C CYS A 17 15.33 3.34 4.90
N PRO A 18 15.78 2.26 5.58
CA PRO A 18 17.19 1.86 5.52
C PRO A 18 17.62 1.34 4.14
N GLU A 19 16.66 1.11 3.23
CA GLU A 19 16.88 0.52 1.90
C GLU A 19 17.02 1.56 0.78
N CYS A 20 16.32 2.70 0.87
CA CYS A 20 16.37 3.75 -0.15
C CYS A 20 16.78 5.12 0.39
N GLY A 21 17.03 5.24 1.70
CA GLY A 21 17.35 6.50 2.35
C GLY A 21 16.20 7.51 2.37
N LEU A 22 14.98 7.11 1.94
CA LEU A 22 13.82 7.98 1.96
C LEU A 22 13.44 8.26 3.40
N PHE A 23 13.51 9.53 3.78
CA PHE A 23 13.06 10.03 5.07
C PHE A 23 11.59 10.41 4.93
N GLN A 24 10.70 9.68 5.60
CA GLN A 24 9.30 10.05 5.70
C GLN A 24 9.00 10.41 7.16
N LEU A 25 8.52 11.64 7.34
CA LEU A 25 7.94 12.10 8.59
C LEU A 25 6.43 11.98 8.45
N GLU A 26 5.82 11.12 9.26
CA GLU A 26 4.37 11.08 9.38
C GLU A 26 3.95 12.21 10.32
N THR A 27 3.43 13.29 9.73
CA THR A 27 2.93 14.44 10.49
C THR A 27 1.48 14.26 10.91
N GLY A 28 0.83 13.13 10.60
CA GLY A 28 -0.61 12.97 10.79
C GLY A 28 -1.45 13.93 9.94
N GLY A 29 -0.90 14.41 8.82
CA GLY A 29 -1.58 15.30 7.88
C GLY A 29 -1.45 16.80 8.17
N ARG A 30 -0.64 17.22 9.15
CA ARG A 30 -0.27 18.65 9.28
C ARG A 30 0.89 19.00 8.33
N PRO A 31 0.94 20.23 7.78
CA PRO A 31 2.13 20.72 7.11
C PRO A 31 3.33 20.74 8.08
N PHE A 32 4.55 20.60 7.52
CA PHE A 32 5.78 20.71 8.30
C PHE A 32 5.93 22.11 8.89
N SER A 33 6.53 22.20 10.08
CA SER A 33 7.04 23.47 10.59
C SER A 33 8.35 23.83 9.89
N GLN A 34 8.71 25.12 9.89
CA GLN A 34 9.99 25.57 9.30
C GLN A 34 11.21 24.92 9.96
N GLU A 35 11.14 24.61 11.26
CA GLU A 35 12.20 23.90 11.98
C GLU A 35 12.32 22.44 11.53
N GLU A 36 11.19 21.77 11.25
CA GLU A 36 11.16 20.41 10.73
C GLU A 36 11.69 20.33 9.30
N GLU A 37 11.33 21.30 8.45
CA GLU A 37 11.87 21.42 7.09
C GLU A 37 13.39 21.63 7.10
N ALA A 38 13.90 22.48 8.00
CA ALA A 38 15.33 22.71 8.16
C ALA A 38 16.06 21.46 8.67
N ALA A 39 15.46 20.72 9.61
CA ALA A 39 16.01 19.46 10.11
C ALA A 39 16.13 18.40 9.01
N VAL A 40 15.08 18.20 8.19
CA VAL A 40 15.11 17.28 7.05
C VAL A 40 16.18 17.70 6.03
N ALA A 41 16.26 18.99 5.73
CA ALA A 41 17.25 19.51 4.78
C ALA A 41 18.71 19.30 5.27
N SER A 42 18.93 19.33 6.58
CA SER A 42 20.26 19.14 7.19
C SER A 42 20.77 17.69 7.20
N LEU A 43 19.91 16.70 6.92
CA LEU A 43 20.29 15.29 6.98
C LEU A 43 21.14 14.81 5.79
N GLY A 44 21.26 15.60 4.72
CA GLY A 44 22.13 15.32 3.56
C GLY A 44 21.85 13.99 2.85
N PRO A 45 22.44 13.75 1.66
CA PRO A 45 22.34 12.44 1.02
C PRO A 45 23.17 11.43 1.82
N ALA A 46 22.49 10.49 2.48
CA ALA A 46 23.16 9.40 3.20
C ALA A 46 24.07 8.60 2.25
N ALA A 47 25.31 8.33 2.71
CA ALA A 47 26.32 7.53 2.03
C ALA A 47 25.78 6.13 1.63
N PRO A 48 26.33 5.49 0.58
CA PRO A 48 25.75 4.30 0.00
C PRO A 48 25.87 3.11 0.95
N VAL A 49 24.77 2.79 1.63
CA VAL A 49 24.60 1.51 2.31
C VAL A 49 24.58 0.44 1.22
N ALA A 50 25.49 -0.52 1.30
CA ALA A 50 25.64 -1.60 0.34
C ALA A 50 24.28 -2.22 0.00
N ARG A 51 23.94 -2.23 -1.31
CA ARG A 51 22.72 -2.82 -1.88
C ARG A 51 22.59 -4.28 -1.45
N ARG A 52 21.91 -4.52 -0.33
CA ARG A 52 21.54 -5.85 0.12
C ARG A 52 20.34 -6.28 -0.71
N GLN A 53 20.60 -7.29 -1.54
CA GLN A 53 19.70 -7.92 -2.51
C GLN A 53 18.21 -7.88 -2.11
N LEU A 54 17.43 -7.23 -2.98
CA LEU A 54 15.99 -7.40 -3.11
C LEU A 54 15.68 -8.87 -3.40
N SER A 55 15.31 -9.67 -2.39
CA SER A 55 14.26 -10.69 -2.52
C SER A 55 14.07 -11.45 -1.21
N ALA A 56 13.02 -11.10 -0.49
CA ALA A 56 12.17 -12.12 0.13
C ALA A 56 10.75 -11.57 0.06
N ARG A 57 10.16 -11.64 -1.14
CA ARG A 57 8.70 -11.62 -1.26
C ARG A 57 8.19 -12.69 -0.29
N SER A 58 7.05 -12.48 0.35
CA SER A 58 6.30 -13.60 0.90
C SER A 58 5.57 -14.25 -0.28
N PRO A 59 6.10 -15.31 -0.92
CA PRO A 59 5.40 -15.98 -2.02
C PRO A 59 4.00 -16.43 -1.60
N LYS A 60 3.80 -16.64 -0.29
CA LYS A 60 2.54 -17.02 0.34
C LYS A 60 1.45 -15.96 0.16
N ALA A 61 1.74 -14.68 0.47
CA ALA A 61 0.73 -13.62 0.39
C ALA A 61 0.22 -13.40 -1.04
N ALA A 62 1.14 -13.30 -2.00
CA ALA A 62 0.76 -13.22 -3.42
C ALA A 62 0.10 -14.52 -3.91
N SER A 63 0.44 -15.70 -3.38
CA SER A 63 -0.24 -16.95 -3.73
C SER A 63 -1.71 -16.94 -3.31
N GLN A 64 -2.01 -16.47 -2.10
CA GLN A 64 -3.40 -16.38 -1.63
C GLN A 64 -4.24 -15.43 -2.48
N ALA A 65 -3.69 -14.28 -2.88
CA ALA A 65 -4.36 -13.39 -3.83
C ALA A 65 -4.61 -14.10 -5.17
N ARG A 66 -3.64 -14.86 -5.70
CA ARG A 66 -3.82 -15.66 -6.93
C ARG A 66 -4.87 -16.75 -6.79
N GLU A 67 -4.97 -17.41 -5.65
CA GLU A 67 -5.99 -18.43 -5.38
C GLU A 67 -7.39 -17.82 -5.40
N LEU A 68 -7.58 -16.65 -4.79
CA LEU A 68 -8.84 -15.91 -4.87
C LEU A 68 -9.16 -15.49 -6.31
N LEU A 69 -8.18 -14.94 -7.03
CA LEU A 69 -8.36 -14.55 -8.43
C LEU A 69 -8.70 -15.74 -9.34
N ALA A 70 -8.08 -16.91 -9.11
CA ALA A 70 -8.37 -18.13 -9.87
C ALA A 70 -9.75 -18.70 -9.56
N THR A 71 -10.19 -18.59 -8.30
CA THR A 71 -11.48 -19.09 -7.82
C THR A 71 -12.63 -18.23 -8.33
N PHE A 72 -12.54 -16.91 -8.13
CA PHE A 72 -13.63 -15.97 -8.41
C PHE A 72 -13.56 -15.34 -9.80
N ARG A 73 -12.40 -15.42 -10.48
CA ARG A 73 -12.15 -14.89 -11.83
C ARG A 73 -12.74 -13.49 -12.05
N PRO A 74 -12.43 -12.51 -11.18
CA PRO A 74 -12.95 -11.15 -11.36
C PRO A 74 -12.35 -10.51 -12.62
N ASP A 75 -13.13 -9.61 -13.23
CA ASP A 75 -12.64 -8.77 -14.33
C ASP A 75 -11.56 -7.79 -13.83
N VAL A 76 -10.73 -7.31 -14.77
CA VAL A 76 -9.83 -6.18 -14.54
C VAL A 76 -10.52 -4.92 -15.06
N PRO A 77 -10.61 -3.83 -14.27
CA PRO A 77 -10.08 -3.67 -12.91
C PRO A 77 -10.89 -4.44 -11.86
N VAL A 78 -10.21 -5.09 -10.92
CA VAL A 78 -10.87 -5.90 -9.87
C VAL A 78 -11.78 -5.01 -9.01
N ASP A 79 -13.03 -5.43 -8.84
CA ASP A 79 -13.95 -4.91 -7.83
C ASP A 79 -13.58 -5.52 -6.48
N VAL A 80 -12.74 -4.81 -5.72
CA VAL A 80 -12.19 -5.31 -4.46
C VAL A 80 -13.25 -5.38 -3.37
N GLU A 81 -14.15 -4.39 -3.28
CA GLU A 81 -15.20 -4.38 -2.27
C GLU A 81 -16.21 -5.51 -2.53
N GLY A 82 -16.67 -5.65 -3.78
CA GLY A 82 -17.56 -6.75 -4.16
C GLY A 82 -16.91 -8.12 -4.01
N LEU A 83 -15.60 -8.25 -4.28
CA LEU A 83 -14.88 -9.50 -4.00
C LEU A 83 -14.81 -9.76 -2.49
N ALA A 84 -14.44 -8.78 -1.68
CA ALA A 84 -14.34 -8.90 -0.22
C ALA A 84 -15.67 -9.33 0.40
N GLU A 85 -16.78 -8.72 -0.02
CA GLU A 85 -18.13 -9.11 0.40
C GLU A 85 -18.45 -10.57 0.05
N ARG A 86 -18.14 -11.01 -1.19
CA ARG A 86 -18.36 -12.40 -1.61
C ARG A 86 -17.56 -13.41 -0.81
N ILE A 87 -16.38 -13.05 -0.32
CA ILE A 87 -15.52 -13.95 0.47
C ILE A 87 -15.70 -13.79 1.99
N GLY A 88 -16.74 -13.07 2.43
CA GLY A 88 -17.12 -12.99 3.83
C GLY A 88 -16.43 -11.88 4.64
N TYR A 89 -15.80 -10.91 3.97
CA TYR A 89 -15.18 -9.73 4.59
C TYR A 89 -15.89 -8.45 4.11
N PRO A 90 -17.11 -8.15 4.61
CA PRO A 90 -17.82 -6.97 4.18
C PRO A 90 -17.03 -5.69 4.47
N VAL A 91 -17.14 -4.71 3.57
CA VAL A 91 -16.45 -3.42 3.67
C VAL A 91 -17.41 -2.37 4.21
N ARG A 92 -17.00 -1.61 5.23
CA ARG A 92 -17.80 -0.51 5.78
C ARG A 92 -16.96 0.75 5.93
N TRP A 93 -17.44 1.81 5.29
CA TRP A 93 -16.87 3.14 5.38
C TRP A 93 -17.47 3.89 6.58
N ARG A 94 -16.65 4.25 7.56
CA ARG A 94 -17.08 4.92 8.81
C ARG A 94 -16.22 6.15 9.10
N ALA A 95 -16.75 7.06 9.92
CA ALA A 95 -15.92 8.12 10.48
C ALA A 95 -14.97 7.51 11.51
N LEU A 96 -13.67 7.68 11.30
CA LEU A 96 -12.60 7.31 12.23
C LEU A 96 -11.67 8.52 12.42
N PRO A 97 -10.81 8.54 13.46
CA PRO A 97 -9.79 9.57 13.60
C PRO A 97 -8.98 9.74 12.31
N ARG A 98 -8.65 10.99 11.92
CA ARG A 98 -8.05 11.30 10.61
C ARG A 98 -6.70 10.63 10.34
N HIS A 99 -5.99 10.21 11.38
CA HIS A 99 -4.72 9.49 11.27
C HIS A 99 -4.90 7.98 11.01
N GLN A 100 -6.11 7.44 11.21
CA GLN A 100 -6.41 6.04 10.97
C GLN A 100 -7.01 5.86 9.58
N ARG A 101 -6.37 5.02 8.76
CA ARG A 101 -6.83 4.71 7.39
C ARG A 101 -7.94 3.66 7.39
N GLY A 102 -7.84 2.68 8.28
CA GLY A 102 -8.76 1.56 8.39
C GLY A 102 -8.29 0.52 9.42
N GLY A 103 -8.97 -0.62 9.41
CA GLY A 103 -8.64 -1.79 10.20
C GLY A 103 -9.66 -2.90 10.01
N ILE A 104 -9.53 -3.96 10.81
CA ILE A 104 -10.46 -5.09 10.84
C ILE A 104 -11.15 -5.11 12.20
N GLU A 105 -12.47 -5.11 12.19
CA GLU A 105 -13.30 -5.28 13.37
C GLU A 105 -13.94 -6.68 13.41
N GLY A 106 -14.35 -7.10 14.60
CA GLY A 106 -15.17 -8.29 14.79
C GLY A 106 -14.41 -9.50 15.33
N GLY A 107 -15.17 -10.59 15.53
CA GLY A 107 -14.67 -11.83 16.13
C GLY A 107 -14.27 -12.90 15.10
N PRO A 108 -13.90 -14.10 15.56
CA PRO A 108 -13.49 -15.20 14.69
C PRO A 108 -14.54 -15.58 13.63
N GLU A 109 -15.83 -15.42 13.95
CA GLU A 109 -16.94 -15.83 13.07
C GLU A 109 -17.39 -14.75 12.09
N ARG A 110 -17.08 -13.46 12.35
CA ARG A 110 -17.46 -12.34 11.48
C ARG A 110 -16.40 -11.26 11.56
N ARG A 111 -15.53 -11.22 10.55
CA ARG A 111 -14.55 -10.15 10.36
C ARG A 111 -15.10 -9.12 9.38
N LEU A 112 -15.02 -7.85 9.76
CA LEU A 112 -15.49 -6.70 9.00
C LEU A 112 -14.29 -5.82 8.65
N LEU A 113 -14.16 -5.41 7.39
CA LEU A 113 -13.18 -4.41 7.00
C LEU A 113 -13.77 -3.03 7.23
N VAL A 114 -13.13 -2.22 8.06
CA VAL A 114 -13.55 -0.85 8.35
C VAL A 114 -12.56 0.11 7.76
N LEU A 115 -13.03 0.99 6.88
CA LEU A 115 -12.22 2.01 6.23
C LEU A 115 -12.69 3.39 6.68
N ASN A 116 -11.74 4.30 6.86
CA ASN A 116 -12.05 5.65 7.28
C ASN A 116 -12.57 6.49 6.11
N ARG A 117 -13.83 6.90 6.16
CA ARG A 117 -14.44 7.77 5.15
C ARG A 117 -13.90 9.20 5.17
N ASP A 118 -13.35 9.63 6.30
CA ASP A 118 -12.82 10.98 6.53
C ASP A 118 -11.30 11.06 6.36
N TYR A 119 -10.65 9.94 6.00
CA TYR A 119 -9.24 9.91 5.65
C TYR A 119 -9.01 10.64 4.32
N PRO A 120 -7.97 11.49 4.22
CA PRO A 120 -7.76 12.36 3.06
C PRO A 120 -7.16 11.62 1.86
N PHE A 121 -7.89 10.64 1.31
CA PHE A 121 -7.50 9.97 0.08
C PHE A 121 -7.49 10.96 -1.09
N HIS A 122 -6.38 11.03 -1.82
CA HIS A 122 -6.21 11.95 -2.93
C HIS A 122 -6.95 11.48 -4.20
N ASN A 123 -7.18 10.18 -4.34
CA ASN A 123 -7.84 9.61 -5.51
C ASN A 123 -8.48 8.25 -5.20
N ASP A 124 -9.22 7.72 -6.18
CA ASP A 124 -9.91 6.43 -6.08
C ASP A 124 -8.95 5.23 -6.03
N ALA A 125 -7.78 5.32 -6.67
CA ALA A 125 -6.79 4.24 -6.62
C ALA A 125 -6.23 4.02 -5.20
N GLU A 126 -6.06 5.10 -4.42
CA GLU A 126 -5.64 5.00 -3.01
C GLU A 126 -6.71 4.38 -2.11
N ARG A 127 -7.99 4.69 -2.37
CA ARG A 127 -9.13 4.04 -1.70
C ARG A 127 -9.17 2.54 -2.01
N ARG A 128 -9.09 2.18 -3.29
CA ARG A 128 -9.03 0.77 -3.75
C ARG A 128 -7.84 0.03 -3.14
N TRP A 129 -6.68 0.67 -3.06
CA TRP A 129 -5.51 0.12 -2.37
C TRP A 129 -5.78 -0.12 -0.89
N ALA A 130 -6.45 0.82 -0.21
CA ALA A 130 -6.75 0.70 1.22
C ALA A 130 -7.58 -0.54 1.48
N VAL A 131 -8.66 -0.72 0.72
CA VAL A 131 -9.52 -1.89 0.84
C VAL A 131 -8.74 -3.17 0.55
N ALA A 132 -7.90 -3.18 -0.49
CA ALA A 132 -7.10 -4.37 -0.85
C ALA A 132 -6.06 -4.75 0.21
N GLU A 133 -5.44 -3.76 0.85
CA GLU A 133 -4.47 -3.94 1.93
C GLU A 133 -5.15 -4.50 3.19
N GLU A 134 -6.28 -3.92 3.62
CA GLU A 134 -7.07 -4.43 4.74
C GLU A 134 -7.61 -5.85 4.48
N LEU A 135 -8.04 -6.12 3.24
CA LEU A 135 -8.43 -7.47 2.85
C LEU A 135 -7.25 -8.45 2.95
N GLY A 136 -6.05 -8.01 2.58
CA GLY A 136 -4.82 -8.76 2.74
C GLY A 136 -4.58 -9.12 4.20
N HIS A 137 -4.67 -8.16 5.12
CA HIS A 137 -4.58 -8.44 6.55
C HIS A 137 -5.62 -9.46 7.01
N ALA A 138 -6.86 -9.37 6.52
CA ALA A 138 -7.94 -10.25 6.95
C ALA A 138 -7.77 -11.69 6.49
N VAL A 139 -7.41 -11.87 5.22
CA VAL A 139 -7.20 -13.19 4.58
C VAL A 139 -5.94 -13.87 5.13
N LEU A 140 -4.87 -13.11 5.37
CA LEU A 140 -3.62 -13.63 5.91
C LEU A 140 -3.68 -13.92 7.41
N GLY A 141 -4.78 -13.57 8.08
CA GLY A 141 -4.95 -13.75 9.52
C GLY A 141 -4.05 -12.80 10.33
N HIS A 142 -3.63 -11.68 9.75
CA HIS A 142 -2.89 -10.66 10.49
C HIS A 142 -3.78 -10.07 11.59
N SER A 143 -3.14 -9.76 12.71
CA SER A 143 -3.75 -8.96 13.76
C SER A 143 -3.86 -7.54 13.24
N ALA A 144 -5.02 -7.17 12.68
CA ALA A 144 -5.35 -5.77 12.53
C ALA A 144 -5.22 -5.11 13.90
N LEU A 145 -4.78 -3.86 13.89
CA LEU A 145 -4.74 -3.00 15.06
C LEU A 145 -6.10 -3.05 15.80
N VAL A 146 -6.21 -3.93 16.78
CA VAL A 146 -7.16 -3.78 17.87
C VAL A 146 -6.51 -2.71 18.74
N ALA A 147 -6.93 -1.47 18.55
CA ALA A 147 -6.99 -0.55 19.68
C ALA A 147 -7.92 -1.23 20.69
N SER A 148 -7.36 -2.04 21.58
CA SER A 148 -8.11 -2.69 22.63
C SER A 148 -8.41 -1.60 23.64
N ASP A 149 -9.68 -1.23 23.81
CA ASP A 149 -10.14 -0.28 24.82
C ASP A 149 -10.02 -0.83 26.26
N GLU A 150 -9.15 -1.83 26.50
CA GLU A 150 -8.86 -2.34 27.83
C GLU A 150 -7.54 -1.76 28.35
N PRO A 151 -7.58 -0.94 29.44
CA PRO A 151 -6.37 -0.48 30.08
C PRO A 151 -5.61 -1.68 30.65
N GLY A 152 -4.46 -2.01 30.05
CA GLY A 152 -3.46 -2.87 30.66
C GLY A 152 -2.94 -4.05 29.84
N HIS A 153 -3.43 -4.33 28.64
CA HIS A 153 -2.93 -5.46 27.83
C HIS A 153 -2.71 -5.11 26.36
N ALA A 154 -1.74 -4.24 26.06
CA ALA A 154 -1.09 -4.24 24.76
C ALA A 154 0.00 -5.33 24.78
N ARG A 155 -0.30 -6.55 24.32
CA ARG A 155 0.77 -7.39 23.75
C ARG A 155 1.11 -6.82 22.37
N GLY A 156 1.78 -5.67 22.38
CA GLY A 156 2.29 -5.03 21.18
C GLY A 156 3.19 -6.01 20.45
N MET A 157 2.86 -6.31 19.20
CA MET A 157 3.74 -7.08 18.33
C MET A 157 5.06 -6.32 18.22
N LEU A 158 6.19 -7.01 18.34
CA LEU A 158 7.50 -6.40 18.11
C LEU A 158 7.54 -5.77 16.72
N GLU A 159 8.12 -4.57 16.60
CA GLU A 159 8.23 -3.79 15.36
C GLU A 159 8.61 -4.61 14.11
N PRO A 160 9.54 -5.60 14.16
CA PRO A 160 9.87 -6.44 13.01
C PRO A 160 8.72 -7.34 12.53
N GLY A 161 7.87 -7.81 13.45
CA GLY A 161 6.70 -8.65 13.15
C GLY A 161 5.60 -7.84 12.47
N ARG A 162 5.36 -6.61 12.95
CA ARG A 162 4.42 -5.68 12.31
C ARG A 162 4.87 -5.35 10.89
N ALA A 163 6.15 -5.00 10.70
CA ALA A 163 6.70 -4.71 9.38
C ALA A 163 6.58 -5.89 8.40
N ALA A 164 6.66 -7.14 8.88
CA ALA A 164 6.42 -8.31 8.04
C ALA A 164 4.95 -8.43 7.61
N GLN A 165 4.00 -8.24 8.53
CA GLN A 165 2.57 -8.28 8.21
C GLN A 165 2.18 -7.19 7.21
N GLU A 166 2.69 -5.98 7.36
CA GLU A 166 2.46 -4.87 6.43
C GLU A 166 3.01 -5.18 5.03
N ARG A 167 4.22 -5.76 4.94
CA ARG A 167 4.79 -6.19 3.66
C ARG A 167 3.95 -7.26 2.98
N ASP A 168 3.47 -8.24 3.75
CA ASP A 168 2.65 -9.33 3.23
C ASP A 168 1.28 -8.82 2.75
N ALA A 169 0.64 -7.92 3.50
CA ALA A 169 -0.61 -7.27 3.09
C ALA A 169 -0.45 -6.44 1.81
N ARG A 170 0.65 -5.68 1.68
CA ARG A 170 0.97 -4.93 0.45
C ARG A 170 1.22 -5.85 -0.74
N ALA A 171 1.93 -6.96 -0.53
CA ALA A 171 2.17 -7.95 -1.57
C ALA A 171 0.87 -8.62 -2.05
N PHE A 172 -0.04 -8.93 -1.12
CA PHE A 172 -1.38 -9.40 -1.43
C PHE A 172 -2.17 -8.36 -2.23
N ALA A 173 -2.21 -7.10 -1.77
CA ALA A 173 -2.93 -6.02 -2.43
C ALA A 173 -2.40 -5.75 -3.86
N ALA A 174 -1.08 -5.75 -4.04
CA ALA A 174 -0.45 -5.58 -5.35
C ALA A 174 -0.83 -6.70 -6.32
N GLU A 175 -0.81 -7.96 -5.88
CA GLU A 175 -1.24 -9.09 -6.71
C GLU A 175 -2.74 -9.06 -6.99
N LEU A 176 -3.57 -8.69 -6.02
CA LEU A 176 -5.02 -8.62 -6.19
C LEU A 176 -5.43 -7.52 -7.19
N LEU A 177 -4.86 -6.32 -7.03
CA LEU A 177 -5.17 -5.16 -7.89
C LEU A 177 -4.48 -5.23 -9.25
N MET A 178 -3.28 -5.82 -9.31
CA MET A 178 -2.48 -5.96 -10.52
C MET A 178 -2.01 -7.41 -10.71
N PRO A 179 -2.94 -8.34 -11.05
CA PRO A 179 -2.62 -9.76 -11.22
C PRO A 179 -1.47 -9.97 -12.19
N ALA A 180 -0.45 -10.74 -11.81
CA ALA A 180 0.78 -10.87 -12.58
C ALA A 180 0.52 -11.29 -14.04
N GLY A 181 -0.37 -12.28 -14.24
CA GLY A 181 -0.74 -12.75 -15.57
C GLY A 181 -1.46 -11.69 -16.42
N SER A 182 -2.31 -10.87 -15.80
CA SER A 182 -3.01 -9.78 -16.51
C SER A 182 -2.05 -8.65 -16.86
N VAL A 183 -1.15 -8.27 -15.95
CA VAL A 183 -0.15 -7.22 -16.21
C VAL A 183 0.81 -7.65 -17.33
N ARG A 184 1.28 -8.90 -17.32
CA ARG A 184 2.14 -9.44 -18.40
C ARG A 184 1.45 -9.35 -19.76
N ARG A 185 0.20 -9.83 -19.86
CA ARG A 185 -0.59 -9.71 -21.10
C ARG A 185 -0.81 -8.26 -21.52
N GLY A 186 -1.09 -7.36 -20.57
CA GLY A 186 -1.22 -5.93 -20.83
C GLY A 186 0.06 -5.34 -21.41
N PHE A 187 1.19 -5.62 -20.76
CA PHE A 187 2.50 -5.17 -21.20
C PHE A 187 2.87 -5.72 -22.57
N GLU A 188 2.62 -7.01 -22.85
CA GLU A 188 2.88 -7.63 -24.15
C GLU A 188 2.13 -6.95 -25.30
N ARG A 189 0.91 -6.46 -25.07
CA ARG A 189 0.14 -5.70 -26.07
C ARG A 189 0.77 -4.35 -26.38
N GLU A 190 1.33 -3.69 -25.36
CA GLU A 190 1.83 -2.32 -25.48
C GLU A 190 3.35 -2.22 -25.72
N GLN A 191 4.11 -3.30 -25.51
CA GLN A 191 5.58 -3.29 -25.59
C GLN A 191 6.12 -2.78 -26.93
N SER A 192 5.34 -2.96 -28.01
CA SER A 192 5.70 -2.49 -29.35
C SER A 192 5.94 -0.97 -29.41
N ILE A 193 5.28 -0.20 -28.54
CA ILE A 193 5.49 1.26 -28.41
C ILE A 193 6.91 1.55 -27.94
N ILE A 194 7.44 0.76 -26.99
CA ILE A 194 8.81 0.90 -26.48
C ILE A 194 9.81 0.43 -27.53
N LEU A 195 9.55 -0.70 -28.21
CA LEU A 195 10.47 -1.28 -29.20
C LEU A 195 10.64 -0.40 -30.45
N ARG A 196 9.66 0.45 -30.77
CA ARG A 196 9.74 1.38 -31.91
C ARG A 196 10.50 2.67 -31.59
N ALA A 197 10.81 2.95 -30.33
CA ALA A 197 11.55 4.13 -29.95
C ALA A 197 13.03 3.97 -30.33
N LEU A 198 13.58 4.94 -31.07
CA LEU A 198 14.96 4.87 -31.59
C LEU A 198 15.94 5.64 -30.69
N GLY A 199 15.45 6.68 -30.01
CA GLY A 199 16.23 7.50 -29.06
C GLY A 199 15.99 7.15 -27.59
N SER A 200 16.94 7.52 -26.72
CA SER A 200 16.80 7.37 -25.26
C SER A 200 15.60 8.12 -24.70
N ASP A 201 15.38 9.35 -25.17
CA ASP A 201 14.29 10.22 -24.70
C ASP A 201 12.93 9.73 -25.19
N GLU A 202 12.88 9.29 -26.45
CA GLU A 202 11.70 8.64 -27.02
C GLU A 202 11.35 7.37 -26.26
N ARG A 203 12.36 6.55 -25.91
CA ARG A 203 12.16 5.31 -25.15
C ARG A 203 11.66 5.63 -23.74
N ALA A 204 12.22 6.63 -23.07
CA ALA A 204 11.73 7.08 -21.77
C ALA A 204 10.28 7.56 -21.84
N GLN A 205 9.90 8.29 -22.89
CA GLN A 205 8.53 8.71 -23.12
C GLN A 205 7.60 7.52 -23.42
N ALA A 206 8.02 6.58 -24.25
CA ALA A 206 7.28 5.36 -24.55
C ALA A 206 7.01 4.54 -23.28
N VAL A 207 8.02 4.37 -22.42
CA VAL A 207 7.87 3.69 -21.12
C VAL A 207 6.84 4.41 -20.24
N ARG A 208 6.89 5.76 -20.15
CA ARG A 208 5.88 6.54 -19.41
C ARG A 208 4.47 6.33 -19.97
N THR A 209 4.33 6.31 -21.29
CA THR A 209 3.06 6.07 -21.98
C THR A 209 2.49 4.69 -21.62
N VAL A 210 3.29 3.64 -21.71
CA VAL A 210 2.88 2.26 -21.35
C VAL A 210 2.49 2.16 -19.87
N ILE A 211 3.29 2.75 -18.97
CA ILE A 211 2.96 2.77 -17.54
C ILE A 211 1.62 3.47 -17.30
N ALA A 212 1.38 4.61 -17.95
CA ALA A 212 0.13 5.37 -17.79
C ALA A 212 -1.08 4.64 -18.40
N GLY A 213 -0.90 3.93 -19.51
CA GLY A 213 -1.93 3.09 -20.13
C GLY A 213 -2.36 1.96 -19.20
N LEU A 214 -1.39 1.16 -18.75
CA LEU A 214 -1.63 0.06 -17.81
C LEU A 214 -2.18 0.56 -16.47
N ALA A 215 -1.64 1.64 -15.89
CA ALA A 215 -2.16 2.17 -14.63
C ALA A 215 -3.66 2.54 -14.73
N ARG A 216 -4.09 3.05 -15.89
CA ARG A 216 -5.49 3.34 -16.18
C ARG A 216 -6.34 2.07 -16.31
N GLU A 217 -5.85 1.06 -17.04
CA GLU A 217 -6.52 -0.25 -17.20
C GLU A 217 -6.79 -0.92 -15.84
N PHE A 218 -5.79 -0.91 -14.95
CA PHE A 218 -5.88 -1.53 -13.62
C PHE A 218 -6.46 -0.60 -12.54
N ARG A 219 -6.75 0.67 -12.87
CA ARG A 219 -7.20 1.72 -11.93
C ARG A 219 -6.30 1.84 -10.69
N VAL A 220 -5.00 1.92 -10.93
CA VAL A 220 -3.95 2.15 -9.92
C VAL A 220 -3.16 3.43 -10.23
N SER A 221 -2.29 3.87 -9.32
CA SER A 221 -1.40 4.99 -9.63
C SER A 221 -0.30 4.57 -10.63
N PRO A 222 0.22 5.49 -11.47
CA PRO A 222 1.37 5.21 -12.34
C PRO A 222 2.59 4.71 -11.58
N GLN A 223 2.81 5.22 -10.35
CA GLN A 223 3.90 4.77 -9.49
C GLN A 223 3.73 3.30 -9.06
N ALA A 224 2.53 2.89 -8.63
CA ALA A 224 2.25 1.50 -8.26
C ALA A 224 2.44 0.56 -9.45
N MET A 225 1.94 0.95 -10.64
CA MET A 225 2.16 0.18 -11.86
C MET A 225 3.64 0.07 -12.23
N ARG A 226 4.42 1.16 -12.12
CA ARG A 226 5.88 1.13 -12.36
C ARG A 226 6.59 0.13 -11.45
N ILE A 227 6.28 0.16 -10.15
CA ILE A 227 6.84 -0.78 -9.17
C ILE A 227 6.47 -2.21 -9.58
N ARG A 228 5.20 -2.45 -9.91
CA ARG A 228 4.71 -3.77 -10.32
C ARG A 228 5.40 -4.30 -11.57
N LEU A 229 5.62 -3.46 -12.58
CA LEU A 229 6.33 -3.85 -13.79
C LEU A 229 7.81 -4.20 -13.50
N ALA A 230 8.46 -3.45 -12.61
CA ALA A 230 9.82 -3.76 -12.16
C ALA A 230 9.87 -5.08 -11.37
N GLU A 231 8.92 -5.33 -10.47
CA GLU A 231 8.79 -6.59 -9.74
C GLU A 231 8.55 -7.79 -10.67
N LEU A 232 7.84 -7.59 -11.78
CA LEU A 232 7.59 -8.64 -12.77
C LEU A 232 8.74 -8.79 -13.80
N GLU A 233 9.81 -7.99 -13.64
CA GLU A 233 10.98 -7.95 -14.51
C GLU A 233 10.62 -7.59 -15.96
N LEU A 234 9.61 -6.73 -16.12
CA LEU A 234 9.15 -6.22 -17.42
C LEU A 234 9.79 -4.87 -17.76
N LEU A 235 10.29 -4.15 -16.76
CA LEU A 235 11.01 -2.88 -16.88
C LEU A 235 12.22 -2.87 -15.94
N HIS A 236 13.30 -2.21 -16.39
CA HIS A 236 14.54 -2.00 -15.65
C HIS A 236 14.93 -0.52 -15.66
#